data_AF-A0A7Y7IXL0-F1
#
_entry.id   AF-A0A7Y7IXL0-F1
#
_cell.length_a   1.000
_cell.length_b   1.000
_cell.length_c   1.000
_cell.angle_alpha   90.00
_cell.angle_beta   90.00
_cell.angle_gamma   90.00
#
_symmetry.space_group_name_H-M   'P 1'
#
loop_
_entity.id
_entity.type
_entity.pdbx_description
1 polymer ?
#
loop_
_entity_poly.entity_id
_entity_poly.type
_entity_poly.pdbx_seq_one_letter_code
_entity_poly.pdbx_strand_id
1 'polypeptide(L)'
;AARPVRLLEGAVVVAAGGAGLALYILFLDRMLGDGLAFAHVQAAWGHQWRLPVLWIWKGFTRGRWVHLAIAALLEIALIVWGFRIRWRLEAAIVLATFLLACSGSIMSIHRIVLANPFAMILLVRLACAAPPRWRRPLILLCLILDAALAENWLQGGHLLV
;
A
#
# COMPACT_ATOMS: atom_id res chain seq x y z
N ALA A 1 -11.65 -7.55 27.68
CA ALA A 1 -10.36 -6.90 28.06
C ALA A 1 -9.44 -6.52 26.87
N ALA A 2 -9.67 -6.95 25.62
CA ALA A 2 -8.71 -6.78 24.52
C ALA A 2 -8.79 -5.46 23.69
N ARG A 3 -9.70 -4.54 24.00
CA ARG A 3 -9.89 -3.28 23.25
C ARG A 3 -8.83 -2.18 23.48
N PRO A 4 -8.37 -1.90 24.72
CA PRO A 4 -7.45 -0.77 24.95
C PRO A 4 -6.05 -1.03 24.36
N VAL A 5 -5.59 -2.29 24.38
CA VAL A 5 -4.27 -2.67 23.84
C VAL A 5 -4.18 -2.38 22.33
N ARG A 6 -5.22 -2.70 21.57
CA ARG A 6 -5.27 -2.44 20.12
C ARG A 6 -5.29 -0.96 19.76
N LEU A 7 -5.92 -0.13 20.59
CA LEU A 7 -5.94 1.32 20.40
C LEU A 7 -4.55 1.92 20.63
N LEU A 8 -3.85 1.47 21.67
CA LEU A 8 -2.49 1.92 21.96
C LEU A 8 -1.52 1.50 20.86
N GLU A 9 -1.55 0.23 20.44
CA GLU A 9 -0.73 -0.28 19.34
C GLU A 9 -0.97 0.50 18.04
N GLY A 10 -2.24 0.71 17.68
CA GLY A 10 -2.61 1.51 16.51
C GLY A 10 -2.16 2.97 16.63
N ALA A 11 -2.30 3.57 17.81
CA ALA A 11 -1.86 4.95 18.06
C ALA A 11 -0.34 5.10 17.95
N VAL A 12 0.43 4.12 18.46
CA VAL A 12 1.89 4.11 18.34
C VAL A 12 2.31 4.02 16.87
N VAL A 13 1.68 3.16 16.07
CA VAL A 13 1.96 3.03 14.63
C VAL A 13 1.64 4.33 13.89
N VAL A 14 0.48 4.94 14.17
CA VAL A 14 0.08 6.21 13.54
C VAL A 14 1.01 7.35 13.96
N ALA A 15 1.37 7.43 15.24
CA ALA A 15 2.28 8.45 15.75
C ALA A 15 3.70 8.30 15.19
N ALA A 16 4.23 7.07 15.12
CA ALA A 16 5.52 6.79 14.52
C ALA A 16 5.54 7.14 13.03
N GLY A 17 4.48 6.79 12.29
CA GLY A 17 4.32 7.17 10.89
C GLY A 17 4.26 8.70 10.69
N GLY A 18 3.48 9.39 11.51
CA GLY A 18 3.38 10.85 11.49
C GLY A 18 4.70 11.54 11.85
N ALA A 19 5.42 11.04 12.86
CA ALA A 19 6.73 11.55 13.25
C ALA A 19 7.78 11.34 12.14
N GLY A 20 7.80 10.16 11.52
CA GLY A 20 8.68 9.89 10.38
C GLY A 20 8.43 10.82 9.19
N LEU A 21 7.15 11.05 8.85
CA LEU A 21 6.78 12.00 7.81
C LEU A 21 7.20 13.44 8.15
N ALA A 22 6.98 13.88 9.39
CA ALA A 22 7.37 15.22 9.84
C ALA A 22 8.89 15.41 9.78
N LEU A 23 9.67 14.42 10.23
CA LEU A 23 11.13 14.45 10.12
C LEU A 23 11.60 14.51 8.66
N TYR A 24 10.93 13.80 7.76
CA TYR A 24 11.24 13.84 6.34
C TYR A 24 10.94 15.22 5.72
N ILE A 25 9.80 15.83 6.07
CA ILE A 25 9.46 17.20 5.63
C ILE A 25 10.51 18.21 6.13
N LEU A 26 10.89 18.14 7.40
CA LEU A 26 11.94 19.00 7.96
C LEU A 26 13.31 18.77 7.31
N PHE A 27 13.62 17.52 6.95
CA PHE A 27 14.84 17.19 6.21
C PHE A 27 14.83 17.84 4.81
N LEU A 28 13.72 17.74 4.08
CA LEU A 28 13.57 18.38 2.78
C LEU A 28 13.65 19.90 2.87
N ASP A 29 12.98 20.49 3.86
CA ASP A 29 13.03 21.94 4.11
C ASP A 29 14.47 22.42 4.34
N ARG A 30 15.24 21.68 5.16
CA ARG A 30 16.64 22.04 5.44
C ARG A 30 17.58 21.86 4.24
N MET A 31 17.34 20.86 3.38
CA MET A 31 18.21 20.56 2.24
C MET A 31 17.87 21.35 0.98
N LEU A 32 16.57 21.62 0.76
CA LEU A 32 16.05 22.19 -0.49
C LEU A 32 15.36 23.54 -0.29
N GLY A 33 15.12 23.96 0.95
CA GLY A 33 14.33 25.16 1.28
C GLY A 33 12.83 25.00 1.06
N ASP A 34 12.36 23.78 0.81
CA ASP A 34 10.97 23.46 0.52
C ASP A 34 10.62 22.07 1.09
N GLY A 35 9.92 22.07 2.23
CA GLY A 35 9.44 20.85 2.88
C GLY A 35 8.44 20.04 2.05
N LEU A 36 7.85 20.64 1.01
CA LEU A 36 6.92 20.00 0.08
C LEU A 36 7.53 19.78 -1.31
N ALA A 37 8.86 19.92 -1.45
CA ALA A 37 9.56 19.75 -2.73
C ALA A 37 9.19 18.45 -3.45
N PHE A 38 8.98 17.37 -2.70
CA PHE A 38 8.54 16.09 -3.26
C PHE A 38 7.18 16.17 -3.96
N ALA A 39 6.20 16.88 -3.38
CA ALA A 39 4.88 17.06 -3.97
C ALA A 39 4.95 17.94 -5.23
N HIS A 40 5.78 18.99 -5.22
CA HIS A 40 5.99 19.84 -6.38
C HIS A 40 6.67 19.09 -7.54
N VAL A 41 7.66 18.25 -7.25
CA VAL A 41 8.30 17.39 -8.26
C VAL A 41 7.30 16.38 -8.83
N GLN A 42 6.43 15.79 -8.02
CA GLN A 42 5.36 14.92 -8.52
C GLN A 42 4.41 15.67 -9.47
N ALA A 43 3.99 16.88 -9.10
CA ALA A 43 3.17 17.72 -9.97
C ALA A 43 3.89 18.07 -11.29
N ALA A 44 5.19 18.38 -11.22
CA ALA A 44 6.03 18.65 -12.39
C ALA A 44 6.22 17.42 -13.30
N TRP A 45 6.22 16.21 -12.73
CA TRP A 45 6.20 14.94 -13.49
C TRP A 45 4.83 14.59 -14.08
N GLY A 46 3.89 15.54 -14.11
CA GLY A 46 2.56 15.35 -14.67
C GLY A 46 1.68 14.39 -13.88
N HIS A 47 2.04 14.10 -12.62
CA HIS A 47 1.17 13.35 -11.73
C HIS A 47 0.03 14.27 -11.33
N GLN A 48 -1.15 13.98 -11.87
CA GLN A 48 -2.39 14.70 -11.60
C GLN A 48 -3.32 13.81 -10.81
N TRP A 49 -4.03 14.41 -9.85
CA TRP A 49 -5.08 13.70 -9.16
C TRP A 49 -6.14 13.23 -10.17
N ARG A 50 -6.31 11.92 -10.26
CA ARG A 50 -7.30 11.28 -11.14
C ARG A 50 -8.10 10.28 -10.34
N LEU A 51 -9.34 10.09 -10.76
CA LEU A 51 -10.20 9.08 -10.17
C LEU A 51 -9.58 7.68 -10.33
N PRO A 52 -9.62 6.82 -9.29
CA PRO A 52 -9.03 5.48 -9.32
C PRO A 52 -9.50 4.64 -10.52
N VAL A 53 -10.78 4.80 -10.89
CA VAL A 53 -11.40 4.10 -12.03
C VAL A 53 -10.69 4.39 -13.35
N LEU A 54 -10.23 5.64 -13.54
CA LEU A 54 -9.52 6.03 -14.76
C LEU A 54 -8.14 5.39 -14.84
N TRP A 55 -7.46 5.23 -13.71
CA TRP A 55 -6.18 4.52 -13.65
C TRP A 55 -6.34 3.03 -13.96
N ILE A 56 -7.34 2.38 -13.36
CA ILE A 56 -7.63 0.96 -13.58
C ILE A 56 -7.99 0.71 -15.06
N TRP A 57 -8.87 1.53 -15.63
CA TRP A 57 -9.22 1.46 -17.06
C TRP A 57 -7.99 1.65 -17.97
N LYS A 58 -7.14 2.64 -17.67
CA LYS A 58 -5.88 2.87 -18.39
C LYS A 58 -4.90 1.70 -18.27
N GLY A 59 -4.91 1.00 -17.14
CA GLY A 59 -4.13 -0.22 -16.92
C GLY A 59 -4.60 -1.39 -17.79
N PHE A 60 -5.91 -1.57 -17.98
CA PHE A 60 -6.44 -2.58 -18.88
C PHE A 60 -6.23 -2.28 -20.37
N THR A 61 -6.22 -1.00 -20.75
CA THR A 61 -5.96 -0.61 -22.15
C THR A 61 -4.48 -0.69 -22.55
N ARG A 62 -3.56 -0.77 -21.58
CA ARG A 62 -2.13 -0.97 -21.82
C ARG A 62 -1.71 -2.34 -21.31
N GLY A 63 -1.55 -3.32 -22.19
CA GLY A 63 -1.27 -4.73 -21.83
C GLY A 63 -0.16 -4.93 -20.78
N ARG A 64 0.89 -4.09 -20.79
CA ARG A 64 1.98 -4.16 -19.81
C ARG A 64 1.53 -3.85 -18.38
N TRP A 65 0.43 -3.12 -18.17
CA TRP A 65 0.00 -2.59 -16.87
C TRP A 65 -1.23 -3.33 -16.31
N VAL A 66 -1.65 -4.40 -16.97
CA VAL A 66 -2.82 -5.20 -16.58
C VAL A 66 -2.65 -5.79 -15.18
N HIS A 67 -1.44 -6.26 -14.84
CA HIS A 67 -1.16 -6.79 -13.50
C HIS A 67 -1.36 -5.74 -12.40
N LEU A 68 -1.02 -4.48 -12.66
CA LEU A 68 -1.25 -3.35 -11.73
C LEU A 68 -2.72 -3.00 -11.61
N ALA A 69 -3.49 -3.10 -12.71
CA ALA A 69 -4.94 -2.91 -12.68
C ALA A 69 -5.64 -4.00 -11.85
N ILE A 70 -5.20 -5.26 -12.00
CA ILE A 70 -5.68 -6.38 -11.19
C ILE A 70 -5.31 -6.16 -9.71
N ALA A 71 -4.08 -5.75 -9.41
CA ALA A 71 -3.66 -5.45 -8.05
C ALA A 71 -4.50 -4.34 -7.40
N ALA A 72 -4.75 -3.24 -8.12
CA ALA A 72 -5.61 -2.16 -7.64
C ALA A 72 -7.05 -2.63 -7.36
N LEU A 73 -7.60 -3.55 -8.17
CA LEU A 73 -8.90 -4.17 -7.91
C LEU A 73 -8.89 -5.05 -6.66
N LEU A 74 -7.82 -5.83 -6.45
CA LEU A 74 -7.65 -6.65 -5.25
C LEU A 74 -7.53 -5.79 -3.99
N GLU A 75 -6.88 -4.63 -4.06
CA GLU A 75 -6.78 -3.66 -2.97
C GLU A 75 -8.14 -3.05 -2.63
N ILE A 76 -8.94 -2.68 -3.63
CA ILE A 76 -10.33 -2.26 -3.42
C ILE A 76 -11.13 -3.39 -2.73
N ALA A 77 -10.98 -4.63 -3.18
CA ALA A 77 -11.64 -5.78 -2.56
C ALA A 77 -11.20 -5.97 -1.10
N LEU A 78 -9.92 -5.79 -0.78
CA LEU A 78 -9.38 -5.85 0.58
C LEU A 78 -9.98 -4.77 1.48
N ILE A 79 -10.09 -3.53 0.98
CA ILE A 79 -10.71 -2.41 1.71
C ILE A 79 -12.19 -2.71 2.00
N VAL A 80 -12.95 -3.12 0.98
CA VAL A 80 -14.37 -3.48 1.12
C VAL A 80 -14.55 -4.63 2.11
N TRP A 81 -13.68 -5.64 2.04
CA TRP A 81 -13.68 -6.76 2.97
C TRP A 81 -13.40 -6.30 4.41
N GLY A 82 -12.43 -5.40 4.61
CA GLY A 82 -12.14 -4.77 5.90
C GLY A 82 -13.37 -4.09 6.52
N PHE A 83 -14.13 -3.33 5.71
CA PHE A 83 -15.40 -2.74 6.16
C PHE A 83 -16.46 -3.80 6.52
N ARG A 84 -16.55 -4.88 5.75
CA ARG A 84 -17.49 -6.00 6.00
C ARG A 84 -17.22 -6.71 7.32
N ILE A 85 -15.95 -6.93 7.67
CA ILE A 85 -15.55 -7.60 8.93
C ILE A 85 -15.55 -6.67 10.16
N ARG A 86 -16.06 -5.44 10.02
CA ARG A 86 -16.12 -4.40 11.07
C ARG A 86 -14.77 -3.81 11.49
N TRP A 87 -13.72 -3.99 10.69
CA TRP A 87 -12.39 -3.38 10.88
C TRP A 87 -12.35 -2.01 10.18
N ARG A 88 -13.27 -1.12 10.61
CA ARG A 88 -13.57 0.13 9.91
C ARG A 88 -12.45 1.15 9.99
N LEU A 89 -11.69 1.19 11.09
CA LEU A 89 -10.59 2.13 11.27
C LEU A 89 -9.45 1.79 10.32
N GLU A 90 -9.03 0.53 10.32
CA GLU A 90 -7.98 0.00 9.46
C GLU A 90 -8.37 0.15 7.99
N ALA A 91 -9.59 -0.24 7.63
CA ALA A 91 -10.09 -0.08 6.27
C ALA A 91 -10.19 1.39 5.83
N ALA A 92 -10.57 2.30 6.73
CA ALA A 92 -10.62 3.74 6.43
C ALA A 92 -9.22 4.34 6.22
N ILE A 93 -8.24 3.94 7.04
CA ILE A 93 -6.84 4.38 6.87
C ILE A 93 -6.27 3.83 5.55
N VAL A 94 -6.54 2.56 5.23
CA VAL A 94 -6.11 1.96 3.96
C VAL A 94 -6.80 2.64 2.77
N LEU A 95 -8.08 2.96 2.88
CA LEU A 95 -8.81 3.74 1.87
C LEU A 95 -8.21 5.14 1.68
N ALA A 96 -7.87 5.83 2.76
CA ALA A 96 -7.21 7.14 2.68
C ALA A 96 -5.87 7.02 1.94
N THR A 97 -5.03 6.03 2.26
CA THR A 97 -3.79 5.78 1.52
C THR A 97 -4.01 5.39 0.07
N PHE A 98 -5.05 4.61 -0.24
CA PHE A 98 -5.41 4.24 -1.61
C PHE A 98 -5.79 5.48 -2.44
N LEU A 99 -6.62 6.36 -1.88
CA LEU A 99 -7.00 7.62 -2.53
C LEU A 99 -5.81 8.57 -2.70
N LEU A 100 -4.92 8.62 -1.72
CA LEU A 100 -3.65 9.36 -1.81
C LEU A 100 -2.77 8.79 -2.92
N ALA A 101 -2.65 7.47 -3.02
CA ALA A 101 -1.81 6.82 -4.02
C ALA A 101 -2.33 7.00 -5.45
N CYS A 102 -3.65 7.16 -5.63
CA CYS A 102 -4.28 7.50 -6.91
C CYS A 102 -3.90 8.89 -7.44
N SER A 103 -3.31 9.75 -6.60
CA SER A 103 -2.77 11.05 -7.04
C SER A 103 -1.53 10.92 -7.93
N GLY A 104 -0.83 9.79 -7.84
CA GLY A 104 0.44 9.59 -8.51
C GLY A 104 0.32 8.83 -9.83
N SER A 105 0.30 7.50 -9.72
CA SER A 105 0.29 6.58 -10.85
C SER A 105 -0.28 5.22 -10.43
N ILE A 106 -0.62 4.36 -11.40
CA ILE A 106 -1.07 2.99 -11.09
C ILE A 106 0.01 2.15 -10.39
N MET A 107 1.29 2.43 -10.66
CA MET A 107 2.43 1.82 -9.94
C MET A 107 2.47 2.27 -8.47
N SER A 108 2.17 3.55 -8.23
CA SER A 108 2.17 4.15 -6.89
C SER A 108 1.07 3.57 -6.01
N ILE A 109 -0.09 3.22 -6.59
CA ILE A 109 -1.22 2.61 -5.88
C ILE A 109 -0.74 1.37 -5.12
N HIS A 110 -0.18 0.41 -5.84
CA HIS A 110 0.27 -0.85 -5.25
C HIS A 110 1.31 -0.66 -4.15
N ARG A 111 2.34 0.16 -4.45
CA ARG A 111 3.46 0.38 -3.53
C ARG A 111 3.01 1.07 -2.23
N ILE A 112 2.16 2.09 -2.32
CA ILE A 112 1.76 2.89 -1.16
C ILE A 112 0.73 2.13 -0.33
N VAL A 113 -0.18 1.39 -0.96
CA VAL A 113 -1.24 0.64 -0.26
C VAL A 113 -0.65 -0.56 0.47
N LEU A 114 0.24 -1.34 -0.15
CA LEU A 114 0.88 -2.47 0.53
C LEU A 114 1.93 -2.05 1.57
N ALA A 115 2.59 -0.91 1.40
CA ALA A 115 3.46 -0.35 2.44
C ALA A 115 2.68 0.07 3.70
N ASN A 116 1.35 0.21 3.62
CA ASN A 116 0.54 0.56 4.78
C ASN A 116 0.46 -0.64 5.75
N PRO A 117 0.93 -0.50 7.01
CA PRO A 117 0.89 -1.59 7.99
C PRO A 117 -0.54 -2.09 8.26
N PHE A 118 -1.55 -1.25 8.13
CA PHE A 118 -2.96 -1.66 8.27
C PHE A 118 -3.44 -2.54 7.12
N ALA A 119 -2.91 -2.36 5.90
CA ALA A 119 -3.19 -3.27 4.79
C ALA A 119 -2.58 -4.64 5.06
N MET A 120 -1.36 -4.69 5.60
CA MET A 120 -0.70 -5.95 6.02
C MET A 120 -1.48 -6.65 7.13
N ILE A 121 -1.98 -5.92 8.13
CA ILE A 121 -2.82 -6.50 9.18
C ILE A 121 -4.10 -7.12 8.59
N LEU A 122 -4.75 -6.47 7.62
CA LEU A 122 -5.93 -7.02 6.93
C LEU A 122 -5.56 -8.27 6.13
N LEU A 123 -4.43 -8.29 5.42
CA LEU A 123 -3.95 -9.47 4.68
C LEU A 123 -3.63 -10.64 5.60
N VAL A 124 -2.95 -10.41 6.72
CA VAL A 124 -2.69 -11.44 7.72
C VAL A 124 -3.99 -12.00 8.28
N ARG A 125 -4.97 -11.13 8.53
CA ARG A 125 -6.30 -11.54 9.00
C ARG A 125 -7.04 -12.38 7.96
N LEU A 126 -6.94 -12.01 6.69
CA LEU A 126 -7.49 -12.78 5.57
C LEU A 126 -6.84 -14.17 5.51
N ALA A 127 -5.51 -14.25 5.62
CA ALA A 127 -4.76 -15.50 5.66
C ALA A 127 -5.10 -16.37 6.89
N CYS A 128 -5.41 -15.75 8.04
CA CYS A 128 -5.83 -16.45 9.25
C CYS A 128 -7.30 -16.92 9.20
N ALA A 129 -8.15 -16.27 8.39
CA ALA A 129 -9.52 -16.70 8.15
C ALA A 129 -9.60 -17.90 7.18
N ALA A 130 -8.52 -18.19 6.46
CA ALA A 130 -8.43 -19.37 5.59
C ALA A 130 -8.37 -20.68 6.40
N PRO A 131 -8.80 -21.82 5.82
CA PRO A 131 -8.77 -23.11 6.49
C PRO A 131 -7.34 -23.46 6.96
N PRO A 132 -7.16 -24.11 8.13
CA PRO A 132 -5.83 -24.44 8.67
C PRO A 132 -4.96 -25.25 7.70
N ARG A 133 -5.60 -26.04 6.84
CA ARG A 133 -4.97 -26.86 5.79
C ARG A 133 -4.27 -26.03 4.72
N TRP A 134 -4.80 -24.85 4.39
CA TRP A 134 -4.28 -23.95 3.35
C TRP A 134 -3.36 -22.86 3.88
N ARG A 135 -3.40 -22.58 5.18
CA ARG A 135 -2.61 -21.49 5.77
C ARG A 135 -1.10 -21.70 5.65
N ARG A 136 -0.61 -22.91 5.96
CA ARG A 136 0.82 -23.26 5.86
C ARG A 136 1.35 -23.19 4.42
N PRO A 137 0.72 -23.86 3.43
CA PRO A 137 1.21 -23.79 2.06
C PRO A 137 1.13 -22.37 1.48
N LEU A 138 0.11 -21.58 1.85
CA LEU A 138 0.00 -20.19 1.39
C LEU A 138 1.14 -19.30 1.94
N ILE A 139 1.47 -19.43 3.23
CA ILE A 139 2.59 -18.69 3.82
C ILE A 139 3.93 -19.12 3.20
N LEU A 140 4.14 -20.43 3.00
CA LEU A 140 5.33 -20.95 2.33
C LEU A 140 5.45 -20.43 0.90
N LEU A 141 4.34 -20.41 0.16
CA LEU A 141 4.31 -19.86 -1.19
C LEU A 141 4.68 -18.37 -1.19
N CYS A 142 4.10 -17.56 -0.30
CA CYS A 142 4.44 -16.15 -0.16
C CYS A 142 5.92 -15.95 0.17
N LEU A 143 6.48 -16.74 1.09
CA LEU A 143 7.88 -16.67 1.48
C LEU A 143 8.82 -17.01 0.30
N ILE A 144 8.48 -18.06 -0.46
CA ILE A 144 9.26 -18.48 -1.64
C ILE A 144 9.19 -17.40 -2.73
N LEU A 145 8.00 -16.83 -2.97
CA LEU A 145 7.83 -15.75 -3.94
C LEU A 145 8.61 -14.50 -3.53
N ASP A 146 8.54 -14.08 -2.26
CA ASP A 146 9.30 -12.94 -1.76
C ASP A 146 10.81 -13.16 -1.90
N ALA A 147 11.31 -14.34 -1.54
CA ALA A 147 12.73 -14.67 -1.67
C ALA A 147 13.18 -14.66 -3.14
N ALA A 148 12.39 -15.25 -4.04
CA ALA A 148 12.69 -15.30 -5.47
C ALA A 148 12.64 -13.90 -6.12
N LEU A 149 11.68 -13.05 -5.73
CA LEU A 149 11.59 -11.68 -6.21
C LEU A 149 12.72 -10.80 -5.66
N ALA A 150 13.10 -10.99 -4.40
CA ALA A 150 14.23 -10.29 -3.80
C ALA A 150 15.55 -10.66 -4.49
N GLU A 151 15.76 -11.96 -4.75
CA GLU A 151 16.94 -12.44 -5.49
C GLU A 151 16.96 -11.89 -6.92
N ASN A 152 15.82 -11.93 -7.63
CA ASN A 152 15.71 -11.36 -8.98
C ASN A 152 16.03 -9.87 -9.00
N TRP A 153 15.55 -9.12 -8.01
CA TRP A 153 15.84 -7.70 -7.88
C TRP A 153 17.32 -7.42 -7.59
N LEU A 154 17.95 -8.21 -6.71
CA LEU A 154 19.39 -8.12 -6.41
C LEU A 154 20.27 -8.42 -7.64
N GLN A 155 19.80 -9.30 -8.53
CA GLN A 155 20.45 -9.63 -9.80
C GLN A 155 20.16 -8.61 -10.92
N GLY A 156 19.40 -7.54 -10.64
CA GLY A 156 19.07 -6.49 -11.61
C GLY A 156 17.88 -6.81 -12.52
N GLY A 157 17.08 -7.83 -12.19
CA GLY A 157 15.88 -8.17 -12.95
C GLY A 157 14.78 -7.12 -12.83
N HIS A 158 14.19 -6.74 -13.96
CA HIS A 158 13.12 -5.74 -14.05
C HIS A 158 11.70 -6.34 -14.01
N LEU A 159 11.52 -7.55 -13.46
CA LEU A 159 10.19 -8.20 -13.41
C LEU A 159 9.14 -7.38 -12.62
N LEU A 160 9.58 -6.41 -11.82
CA LEU A 160 8.74 -5.55 -10.98
C LEU A 160 8.78 -4.05 -11.36
N VAL A 161 9.37 -3.67 -12.52
CA VAL A 161 9.48 -2.27 -12.99
C VAL A 161 8.80 -2.04 -14.34
#